data_AF-A0A4P1RJL3-F1
#
_entry.id   AF-A0A4P1RJL3-F1
#
_cell.length_a   1.000
_cell.length_b   1.000
_cell.length_c   1.000
_cell.angle_alpha   90.00
_cell.angle_beta   90.00
_cell.angle_gamma   90.00
#
_symmetry.space_group_name_H-M   'P 1'
#
loop_
_entity.id
_entity.type
_entity.pdbx_description
1 polymer ?
#
loop_
_entity_poly.entity_id
_entity_poly.type
_entity_poly.pdbx_seq_one_letter_code
_entity_poly.pdbx_strand_id
1 'polypeptide(L)'
;MDKINGGGKTMSDKYNVETAEILANEAQHLPIAEATPIYEQLLQLFPTAAKFWKQYVEANLAVNNDDATKQIFSRCLLNCLQIPLWRCYIRFIRKANDKKGIEGQEETKKAFEFMLNYVGADIASGPVWMEYISFLKSLPALNVQEETQRMTAVRKVYQRAIITPTHHIEQIWKDYENFENSVSRQLAKGLISEYQPKYTSARAVYRERKKYFDEIDWNMLAVPPTGVYKATFCFFAKFAYQ
;
A
#
# COMPACT_ATOMS: atom_id res chain seq x y z
N MET A 1 5.87 63.41 -6.04
CA MET A 1 7.24 62.89 -6.25
C MET A 1 7.52 61.86 -5.16
N ASP A 2 6.75 60.78 -5.08
CA ASP A 2 6.73 59.66 -6.03
C ASP A 2 8.12 59.10 -6.29
N LYS A 3 8.45 58.01 -5.59
CA LYS A 3 8.92 56.77 -6.21
C LYS A 3 8.45 55.58 -5.39
N ILE A 4 7.22 55.14 -5.70
CA ILE A 4 6.81 53.75 -5.56
C ILE A 4 7.59 52.98 -6.63
N ASN A 5 8.44 52.04 -6.20
CA ASN A 5 9.12 51.07 -7.05
C ASN A 5 9.00 49.74 -6.29
N GLY A 6 8.20 48.76 -6.68
CA GLY A 6 7.81 48.35 -8.02
C GLY A 6 8.34 46.93 -8.21
N GLY A 7 7.45 45.94 -8.16
CA GLY A 7 7.71 44.64 -8.79
C GLY A 7 7.99 43.43 -7.89
N GLY A 8 7.32 43.30 -6.74
CA GLY A 8 7.14 41.98 -6.13
C GLY A 8 6.11 41.18 -6.94
N LYS A 9 6.53 40.57 -8.05
CA LYS A 9 5.71 39.66 -8.83
C LYS A 9 5.46 38.43 -7.95
N THR A 10 4.36 38.41 -7.22
CA THR A 10 3.84 37.20 -6.56
C THR A 10 3.55 36.20 -7.67
N MET A 11 4.57 35.42 -8.05
CA MET A 11 4.34 34.17 -8.77
C MET A 11 3.38 33.38 -7.88
N SER A 12 2.17 33.11 -8.39
CA SER A 12 1.24 32.18 -7.77
C SER A 12 2.05 30.99 -7.26
N ASP A 13 2.02 30.72 -5.96
CA ASP A 13 2.75 29.62 -5.37
C ASP A 13 2.20 28.32 -5.98
N LYS A 14 2.89 27.82 -6.99
CA LYS A 14 2.47 26.65 -7.76
C LYS A 14 2.41 25.39 -6.90
N TYR A 15 3.03 25.41 -5.72
CA TYR A 15 3.01 24.32 -4.74
C TYR A 15 2.07 24.59 -3.57
N ASN A 16 1.07 25.45 -3.74
CA ASN A 16 0.05 25.69 -2.73
C ASN A 16 -0.73 24.38 -2.45
N VAL A 17 -0.45 23.78 -1.29
CA VAL A 17 -1.01 22.50 -0.84
C VAL A 17 -2.52 22.58 -0.64
N GLU A 18 -3.02 23.69 -0.10
CA GLU A 18 -4.46 23.87 0.14
C GLU A 18 -5.24 23.90 -1.18
N THR A 19 -4.74 24.62 -2.17
CA THR A 19 -5.36 24.66 -3.51
C THR A 19 -5.31 23.29 -4.17
N ALA A 20 -4.17 22.59 -4.07
CA ALA A 20 -4.03 21.24 -4.62
C ALA A 20 -5.03 20.25 -3.99
N GLU A 21 -5.21 20.32 -2.68
CA GLU A 21 -6.17 19.51 -1.94
C GLU A 21 -7.62 19.82 -2.31
N ILE A 22 -7.99 21.09 -2.45
CA ILE A 22 -9.34 21.50 -2.90
C ILE A 22 -9.63 20.93 -4.30
N LEU A 23 -8.71 21.13 -5.25
CA LEU A 23 -8.86 20.62 -6.62
C LEU A 23 -8.97 19.09 -6.66
N ALA A 24 -8.16 18.38 -5.87
CA ALA A 24 -8.22 16.93 -5.78
C ALA A 24 -9.56 16.43 -5.18
N ASN A 25 -10.13 17.18 -4.23
CA ASN A 25 -11.44 16.87 -3.66
C ASN A 25 -12.58 17.13 -4.65
N GLU A 26 -12.54 18.25 -5.37
CA GLU A 26 -13.53 18.56 -6.42
C GLU A 26 -13.49 17.50 -7.54
N ALA A 27 -12.30 17.10 -7.99
CA ALA A 27 -12.12 16.12 -9.06
C ALA A 27 -12.72 14.74 -8.75
N GLN A 28 -12.89 14.36 -7.48
CA GLN A 28 -13.54 13.10 -7.10
C GLN A 28 -15.04 13.08 -7.42
N HIS A 29 -15.67 14.25 -7.58
CA HIS A 29 -17.10 14.40 -7.85
C HIS A 29 -17.41 14.69 -9.32
N LEU A 30 -16.38 14.80 -10.17
CA LEU A 30 -16.52 15.08 -11.58
C LEU A 30 -16.53 13.80 -12.43
N PRO A 31 -17.14 13.82 -13.62
CA PRO A 31 -16.95 12.78 -14.63
C PRO A 31 -15.46 12.60 -14.97
N ILE A 32 -15.05 11.38 -15.29
CA ILE A 32 -13.63 11.06 -15.54
C ILE A 32 -12.98 11.96 -16.61
N ALA A 33 -13.73 12.37 -17.64
CA ALA A 33 -13.22 13.23 -18.70
C ALA A 33 -12.81 14.62 -18.18
N GLU A 34 -13.52 15.14 -17.19
CA GLU A 34 -13.24 16.44 -16.55
C GLU A 34 -12.23 16.31 -15.42
N ALA A 35 -12.27 15.21 -14.67
CA ALA A 35 -11.33 14.95 -13.58
C ALA A 35 -9.90 14.66 -14.06
N THR A 36 -9.75 14.02 -15.23
CA THR A 36 -8.45 13.63 -15.81
C THR A 36 -7.45 14.79 -15.93
N PRO A 37 -7.79 15.92 -16.60
CA PRO A 37 -6.85 17.03 -16.72
C PRO A 37 -6.44 17.63 -15.35
N ILE A 38 -7.34 17.62 -14.36
CA ILE A 38 -7.05 18.09 -13.01
C ILE A 38 -6.02 17.18 -12.34
N TYR A 39 -6.22 15.86 -12.39
CA TYR A 39 -5.25 14.91 -11.83
C TYR A 39 -3.90 14.97 -12.54
N GLU A 40 -3.87 15.08 -13.87
CA GLU A 40 -2.61 15.19 -14.61
C GLU A 40 -1.83 16.45 -14.21
N GLN A 41 -2.50 17.60 -14.03
CA GLN A 41 -1.87 18.83 -13.53
C GLN A 41 -1.33 18.66 -12.10
N LEU A 42 -2.14 18.09 -11.20
CA LEU A 42 -1.73 17.86 -9.81
C LEU A 42 -0.52 16.93 -9.72
N LEU A 43 -0.53 15.84 -10.49
CA LEU A 43 0.52 14.82 -10.46
C LEU A 43 1.79 15.23 -11.22
N GLN A 44 1.69 16.21 -12.13
CA GLN A 44 2.87 16.88 -12.68
C GLN A 44 3.62 17.68 -11.60
N LEU A 45 2.89 18.31 -10.67
CA LEU A 45 3.46 19.10 -9.58
C LEU A 45 3.86 18.23 -8.39
N PHE A 46 3.04 17.23 -8.06
CA PHE A 46 3.21 16.34 -6.91
C PHE A 46 3.28 14.86 -7.35
N PRO A 47 4.35 14.46 -8.06
CA PRO A 47 4.47 13.11 -8.63
C PRO A 47 4.57 11.99 -7.58
N THR A 48 4.87 12.32 -6.33
CA THR A 48 4.94 11.38 -5.20
C THR A 48 3.67 11.37 -4.34
N ALA A 49 2.63 12.11 -4.72
CA ALA A 49 1.37 12.18 -3.99
C ALA A 49 0.54 10.92 -4.23
N ALA A 50 0.84 9.86 -3.47
CA ALA A 50 0.12 8.58 -3.57
C ALA A 50 -1.39 8.72 -3.34
N LYS A 51 -1.81 9.71 -2.53
CA LYS A 51 -3.22 10.08 -2.34
C LYS A 51 -3.89 10.48 -3.66
N PHE A 52 -3.27 11.38 -4.42
CA PHE A 52 -3.79 11.84 -5.71
C PHE A 52 -3.74 10.74 -6.78
N TRP A 53 -2.65 9.96 -6.81
CA TRP A 53 -2.58 8.77 -7.68
C TRP A 53 -3.71 7.78 -7.38
N LYS A 54 -3.98 7.51 -6.10
CA LYS A 54 -5.05 6.62 -5.68
C LYS A 54 -6.42 7.14 -6.14
N GLN A 55 -6.72 8.42 -5.92
CA GLN A 55 -7.98 9.02 -6.37
C GLN A 55 -8.16 8.91 -7.89
N TYR A 56 -7.10 9.19 -8.65
CA TYR A 56 -7.13 9.10 -10.11
C TYR A 56 -7.35 7.66 -10.62
N VAL A 57 -6.66 6.68 -10.01
CA VAL A 57 -6.88 5.26 -10.29
C VAL A 57 -8.31 4.86 -9.95
N GLU A 58 -8.83 5.26 -8.79
CA GLU A 58 -10.18 4.90 -8.35
C GLU A 58 -11.27 5.48 -9.26
N ALA A 59 -11.08 6.70 -9.76
CA ALA A 59 -11.97 7.30 -10.74
C ALA A 59 -12.01 6.50 -12.06
N ASN A 60 -10.85 6.02 -12.55
CA ASN A 60 -10.79 5.17 -13.74
C ASN A 60 -11.38 3.76 -13.51
N LEU A 61 -11.18 3.20 -12.31
CA LEU A 61 -11.79 1.92 -11.93
C LEU A 61 -13.32 2.00 -11.86
N ALA A 62 -13.87 3.12 -11.40
CA ALA A 62 -15.32 3.34 -11.29
C ALA A 62 -16.03 3.31 -12.66
N VAL A 63 -15.36 3.75 -13.71
CA VAL A 63 -15.87 3.74 -15.09
C VAL A 63 -15.42 2.51 -15.90
N ASN A 64 -14.74 1.54 -15.27
CA ASN A 64 -14.19 0.34 -15.91
C ASN A 64 -13.21 0.64 -17.06
N ASN A 65 -12.43 1.71 -16.97
CA ASN A 65 -11.38 2.04 -17.95
C ASN A 65 -10.08 1.30 -17.60
N ASP A 66 -10.02 0.01 -17.91
CA ASP A 66 -8.93 -0.87 -17.51
C ASP A 66 -7.58 -0.48 -18.17
N ASP A 67 -7.59 0.02 -19.40
CA ASP A 67 -6.35 0.38 -20.10
C ASP A 67 -5.73 1.65 -19.54
N ALA A 68 -6.54 2.69 -19.27
CA ALA A 68 -6.05 3.87 -18.57
C ALA A 68 -5.55 3.51 -17.15
N THR A 69 -6.27 2.64 -16.45
CA THR A 69 -5.87 2.17 -15.12
C THR A 69 -4.47 1.53 -15.13
N LYS A 70 -4.19 0.64 -16.10
CA LYS A 70 -2.85 0.02 -16.25
C LYS A 70 -1.77 1.06 -16.52
N GLN A 71 -2.04 2.04 -17.40
CA GLN A 71 -1.09 3.11 -17.73
C GLN A 71 -0.79 4.00 -16.52
N ILE A 72 -1.79 4.25 -15.66
CA ILE A 72 -1.58 5.02 -14.44
C ILE A 72 -0.70 4.23 -13.46
N PHE A 73 -0.99 2.94 -13.24
CA PHE A 73 -0.16 2.11 -12.37
C PHE A 73 1.29 2.00 -12.83
N SER A 74 1.56 1.89 -14.15
CA SER A 74 2.93 1.84 -14.66
C SER A 74 3.74 3.12 -14.38
N ARG A 75 3.06 4.27 -14.23
CA ARG A 75 3.69 5.55 -13.89
C ARG A 75 3.97 5.70 -12.40
N CYS A 76 3.07 5.22 -11.54
CA CYS A 76 3.08 5.57 -10.11
C CYS A 76 3.56 4.47 -9.17
N LEU A 77 3.37 3.19 -9.51
CA LEU A 77 3.44 2.10 -8.53
C LEU A 77 4.83 1.96 -7.87
N LEU A 78 5.90 2.05 -8.67
CA LEU A 78 7.28 1.96 -8.17
C LEU A 78 7.82 3.28 -7.62
N ASN A 79 7.15 4.40 -7.92
CA ASN A 79 7.53 5.73 -7.42
C ASN A 79 6.82 6.06 -6.10
N CYS A 80 5.68 5.41 -5.83
CA CYS A 80 4.82 5.64 -4.66
C CYS A 80 4.58 4.32 -3.92
N LEU A 81 5.39 4.02 -2.91
CA LEU A 81 5.35 2.76 -2.17
C LEU A 81 4.33 2.75 -1.01
N GLN A 82 3.21 3.47 -1.15
CA GLN A 82 2.20 3.53 -0.10
C GLN A 82 1.16 2.42 -0.21
N ILE A 83 0.89 1.75 0.92
CA ILE A 83 -0.04 0.61 1.00
C ILE A 83 -1.42 0.87 0.38
N PRO A 84 -2.10 2.02 0.58
CA PRO A 84 -3.41 2.26 -0.02
C PRO A 84 -3.41 2.19 -1.55
N LEU A 85 -2.37 2.73 -2.21
CA LEU A 85 -2.23 2.69 -3.67
C LEU A 85 -1.99 1.26 -4.17
N TRP A 86 -1.10 0.52 -3.52
CA TRP A 86 -0.82 -0.87 -3.85
C TRP A 86 -2.03 -1.80 -3.60
N ARG A 87 -2.88 -1.49 -2.62
CA ARG A 87 -4.16 -2.19 -2.42
C ARG A 87 -5.16 -1.91 -3.55
N CYS A 88 -5.16 -0.72 -4.14
CA CYS A 88 -5.92 -0.48 -5.37
C CYS A 88 -5.40 -1.33 -6.53
N TYR A 89 -4.06 -1.48 -6.67
CA TYR A 89 -3.44 -2.34 -7.67
C TYR A 89 -3.88 -3.81 -7.51
N ILE A 90 -3.78 -4.39 -6.32
CA ILE A 90 -4.16 -5.81 -6.16
C ILE A 90 -5.66 -6.03 -6.37
N ARG A 91 -6.52 -5.07 -5.98
CA ARG A 91 -7.96 -5.09 -6.27
C ARG A 91 -8.23 -5.11 -7.77
N PHE A 92 -7.51 -4.31 -8.54
CA PHE A 92 -7.59 -4.29 -10.01
C PHE A 92 -7.17 -5.64 -10.61
N ILE A 93 -6.01 -6.17 -10.22
CA ILE A 93 -5.50 -7.46 -10.72
C ILE A 93 -6.48 -8.59 -10.43
N ARG A 94 -7.01 -8.66 -9.20
CA ARG A 94 -8.00 -9.66 -8.81
C ARG A 94 -9.25 -9.59 -9.70
N LYS A 95 -9.80 -8.40 -9.91
CA LYS A 95 -10.97 -8.20 -10.78
C LYS A 95 -10.68 -8.64 -12.22
N ALA A 96 -9.51 -8.28 -12.76
CA ALA A 96 -9.12 -8.63 -14.13
C ALA A 96 -8.88 -10.13 -14.32
N ASN A 97 -8.57 -10.86 -13.26
CA ASN A 97 -8.22 -12.28 -13.30
C ASN A 97 -9.31 -13.23 -12.77
N ASP A 98 -10.38 -12.70 -12.18
CA ASP A 98 -11.45 -13.46 -11.53
C ASP A 98 -12.07 -14.54 -12.44
N LYS A 99 -12.23 -14.23 -13.73
CA LYS A 99 -12.86 -15.13 -14.72
C LYS A 99 -11.87 -16.01 -15.50
N LYS A 100 -10.57 -15.96 -15.18
CA LYS A 100 -9.52 -16.67 -15.93
C LYS A 100 -9.13 -18.02 -15.33
N GLY A 101 -9.89 -18.53 -14.36
CA GLY A 101 -9.64 -19.83 -13.74
C GLY A 101 -8.24 -19.93 -13.12
N ILE A 102 -7.57 -21.07 -13.34
CA ILE A 102 -6.25 -21.39 -12.75
C ILE A 102 -5.18 -20.39 -13.17
N GLU A 103 -5.16 -19.96 -14.44
CA GLU A 103 -4.20 -18.96 -14.93
C GLU A 103 -4.37 -17.63 -14.17
N GLY A 104 -5.62 -17.18 -14.02
CA GLY A 104 -5.92 -15.97 -13.25
C GLY A 104 -5.51 -16.06 -11.79
N GLN A 105 -5.68 -17.23 -11.17
CA GLN A 105 -5.23 -17.47 -9.79
C GLN A 105 -3.70 -17.36 -9.69
N GLU A 106 -2.96 -17.94 -10.63
CA GLU A 106 -1.50 -17.90 -10.62
C GLU A 106 -0.95 -16.48 -10.86
N GLU A 107 -1.52 -15.74 -11.80
CA GLU A 107 -1.18 -14.32 -12.01
C GLU A 107 -1.51 -13.46 -10.79
N THR A 108 -2.60 -13.76 -10.09
CA THR A 108 -2.95 -13.07 -8.84
C THR A 108 -1.95 -13.39 -7.72
N LYS A 109 -1.48 -14.65 -7.59
CA LYS A 109 -0.40 -15.00 -6.64
C LYS A 109 0.88 -14.22 -6.97
N LYS A 110 1.30 -14.19 -8.24
CA LYS A 110 2.47 -13.43 -8.68
C LYS A 110 2.35 -11.95 -8.33
N ALA A 111 1.17 -11.36 -8.51
CA ALA A 111 0.93 -9.96 -8.15
C ALA A 111 1.01 -9.70 -6.63
N PHE A 112 0.51 -10.62 -5.80
CA PHE A 112 0.69 -10.52 -4.35
C PHE A 112 2.17 -10.65 -3.95
N GLU A 113 2.91 -11.62 -4.50
CA GLU A 113 4.35 -11.76 -4.24
C GLU A 113 5.13 -10.52 -4.70
N PHE A 114 4.81 -9.98 -5.88
CA PHE A 114 5.38 -8.73 -6.37
C PHE A 114 5.13 -7.58 -5.40
N MET A 115 3.88 -7.37 -4.98
CA MET A 115 3.52 -6.34 -4.00
C MET A 115 4.28 -6.52 -2.68
N LEU A 116 4.33 -7.74 -2.14
CA LEU A 116 5.02 -8.03 -0.88
C LEU A 116 6.54 -7.83 -0.96
N ASN A 117 7.15 -7.97 -2.13
CA ASN A 117 8.57 -7.67 -2.31
C ASN A 117 8.90 -6.17 -2.20
N TYR A 118 7.95 -5.28 -2.53
CA TYR A 118 8.16 -3.83 -2.45
C TYR A 118 7.63 -3.22 -1.16
N VAL A 119 6.44 -3.61 -0.73
CA VAL A 119 5.74 -2.98 0.40
C VAL A 119 5.48 -3.94 1.57
N GLY A 120 5.98 -5.17 1.50
CA GLY A 120 5.76 -6.17 2.56
C GLY A 120 6.33 -5.77 3.92
N ALA A 121 7.46 -5.05 3.97
CA ALA A 121 8.09 -4.61 5.22
C ALA A 121 7.53 -3.29 5.78
N ASP A 122 6.59 -2.65 5.07
CA ASP A 122 5.89 -1.47 5.54
C ASP A 122 5.08 -1.79 6.81
N ILE A 123 5.03 -0.86 7.76
CA ILE A 123 4.33 -1.10 9.03
C ILE A 123 2.81 -1.26 8.84
N ALA A 124 2.27 -0.63 7.80
CA ALA A 124 0.86 -0.71 7.41
C ALA A 124 0.56 -1.88 6.46
N SER A 125 1.52 -2.77 6.17
CA SER A 125 1.33 -3.89 5.24
C SER A 125 0.48 -5.04 5.80
N GLY A 126 0.14 -5.04 7.08
CA GLY A 126 -0.66 -6.08 7.75
C GLY A 126 -1.91 -6.53 6.97
N PRO A 127 -2.78 -5.63 6.49
CA PRO A 127 -3.93 -5.98 5.66
C PRO A 127 -3.57 -6.70 4.37
N VAL A 128 -2.41 -6.40 3.75
CA VAL A 128 -1.94 -7.05 2.52
C VAL A 128 -1.61 -8.51 2.78
N TRP A 129 -0.91 -8.81 3.88
CA TRP A 129 -0.63 -10.18 4.31
C TRP A 129 -1.92 -10.96 4.56
N MET A 130 -2.86 -10.37 5.30
CA MET A 130 -4.15 -11.01 5.61
C MET A 130 -4.99 -11.26 4.35
N GLU A 131 -5.04 -10.31 3.42
CA GLU A 131 -5.71 -10.48 2.12
C GLU A 131 -5.09 -11.61 1.29
N TYR A 132 -3.75 -11.70 1.24
CA TYR A 132 -3.08 -12.76 0.50
C TYR A 132 -3.32 -14.14 1.12
N ILE A 133 -3.24 -14.24 2.45
CA ILE A 133 -3.57 -15.47 3.19
C ILE A 133 -5.02 -15.88 2.92
N SER A 134 -5.96 -14.92 2.98
CA SER A 134 -7.37 -15.18 2.69
C SER A 134 -7.57 -15.65 1.25
N PHE A 135 -6.86 -15.04 0.29
CA PHE A 135 -6.90 -15.44 -1.12
C PHE A 135 -6.41 -16.88 -1.29
N LEU A 136 -5.23 -17.23 -0.75
CA LEU A 136 -4.72 -18.61 -0.82
C LEU A 136 -5.67 -19.62 -0.15
N LYS A 137 -6.30 -19.24 0.98
CA LYS A 137 -7.31 -20.07 1.64
C LYS A 137 -8.58 -20.25 0.81
N SER A 138 -8.92 -19.30 -0.05
CA SER A 138 -10.12 -19.36 -0.91
C SER A 138 -9.94 -20.17 -2.19
N LEU A 139 -8.69 -20.49 -2.58
CA LEU A 139 -8.42 -21.27 -3.79
C LEU A 139 -9.04 -22.66 -3.67
N PRO A 140 -9.69 -23.18 -4.74
CA PRO A 140 -10.27 -24.50 -4.72
C PRO A 140 -9.20 -25.57 -4.56
N ALA A 141 -9.53 -26.64 -3.85
CA ALA A 141 -8.74 -27.86 -3.76
C ALA A 141 -9.68 -29.05 -4.00
N LEU A 142 -9.48 -29.78 -5.09
CA LEU A 142 -10.37 -30.86 -5.53
C LEU A 142 -10.05 -32.19 -4.87
N ASN A 143 -8.83 -32.33 -4.34
CA ASN A 143 -8.34 -33.55 -3.73
C ASN A 143 -7.43 -33.24 -2.53
N VAL A 144 -7.10 -34.29 -1.76
CA VAL A 144 -6.28 -34.20 -0.54
C VAL A 144 -4.87 -33.68 -0.82
N GLN A 145 -4.32 -33.98 -2.00
CA GLN A 145 -2.97 -33.52 -2.38
C GLN A 145 -2.96 -32.01 -2.63
N GLU A 146 -3.92 -31.48 -3.39
CA GLU A 146 -4.10 -30.04 -3.61
C GLU A 146 -4.38 -29.31 -2.29
N GLU A 147 -5.18 -29.90 -1.40
CA GLU A 147 -5.43 -29.34 -0.08
C GLU A 147 -4.14 -29.23 0.74
N THR A 148 -3.30 -30.26 0.70
CA THR A 148 -1.99 -30.25 1.38
C THR A 148 -1.06 -29.18 0.80
N GLN A 149 -1.04 -29.00 -0.52
CA GLN A 149 -0.26 -27.95 -1.18
C GLN A 149 -0.76 -26.56 -0.81
N ARG A 150 -2.09 -26.36 -0.79
CA ARG A 150 -2.73 -25.10 -0.39
C ARG A 150 -2.39 -24.74 1.06
N MET A 151 -2.48 -25.69 1.99
CA MET A 151 -2.08 -25.48 3.39
C MET A 151 -0.58 -25.17 3.52
N THR A 152 0.26 -25.80 2.71
CA THR A 152 1.70 -25.52 2.69
C THR A 152 1.99 -24.09 2.20
N ALA A 153 1.29 -23.64 1.15
CA ALA A 153 1.41 -22.26 0.66
C ALA A 153 0.94 -21.24 1.71
N VAL A 154 -0.23 -21.46 2.32
CA VAL A 154 -0.77 -20.61 3.39
C VAL A 154 0.21 -20.52 4.56
N ARG A 155 0.76 -21.65 5.01
CA ARG A 155 1.77 -21.71 6.07
C ARG A 155 3.00 -20.85 5.76
N LYS A 156 3.53 -20.98 4.54
CA LYS A 156 4.70 -20.20 4.09
C LYS A 156 4.46 -18.70 4.19
N VAL A 157 3.27 -18.23 3.82
CA VAL A 157 2.91 -16.80 3.91
C VAL A 157 2.74 -16.37 5.36
N TYR A 158 2.05 -17.15 6.21
CA TYR A 158 1.96 -16.85 7.64
C TYR A 158 3.34 -16.71 8.29
N GLN A 159 4.25 -17.66 8.03
CA GLN A 159 5.59 -17.67 8.62
C GLN A 159 6.41 -16.44 8.23
N ARG A 160 6.22 -15.90 7.03
CA ARG A 160 6.79 -14.60 6.61
C ARG A 160 6.10 -13.42 7.32
N ALA A 161 4.77 -13.45 7.41
CA ALA A 161 3.99 -12.35 7.98
C ALA A 161 4.23 -12.18 9.50
N ILE A 162 4.31 -13.26 10.27
CA ILE A 162 4.50 -13.22 11.74
C ILE A 162 5.89 -12.73 12.18
N ILE A 163 6.85 -12.71 11.26
CA ILE A 163 8.18 -12.13 11.50
C ILE A 163 8.32 -10.71 10.92
N THR A 164 7.24 -10.15 10.36
CA THR A 164 7.22 -8.82 9.78
C THR A 164 6.63 -7.80 10.77
N PRO A 165 7.37 -6.76 11.19
CA PRO A 165 6.89 -5.78 12.16
C PRO A 165 5.80 -4.85 11.59
N THR A 166 4.53 -5.28 11.67
CA THR A 166 3.36 -4.54 11.18
C THR A 166 2.36 -4.21 12.29
N HIS A 167 1.43 -3.28 12.04
CA HIS A 167 0.33 -2.97 12.96
C HIS A 167 -0.53 -4.18 13.35
N HIS A 168 -0.58 -5.20 12.50
CA HIS A 168 -1.43 -6.38 12.69
C HIS A 168 -0.66 -7.61 13.19
N ILE A 169 0.58 -7.46 13.63
CA ILE A 169 1.45 -8.59 13.97
C ILE A 169 0.83 -9.53 15.03
N GLU A 170 0.14 -8.99 16.03
CA GLU A 170 -0.52 -9.79 17.07
C GLU A 170 -1.73 -10.56 16.54
N GLN A 171 -2.53 -9.93 15.66
CA GLN A 171 -3.66 -10.58 15.00
C GLN A 171 -3.18 -11.70 14.08
N ILE A 172 -2.15 -11.45 13.27
CA ILE A 172 -1.57 -12.44 12.36
C ILE A 172 -0.98 -13.62 13.14
N TRP A 173 -0.33 -13.37 14.29
CA TRP A 173 0.16 -14.42 15.18
C TRP A 173 -0.97 -15.30 15.71
N LYS A 174 -2.03 -14.69 16.25
CA LYS A 174 -3.21 -15.43 16.73
C LYS A 174 -3.84 -16.29 15.63
N ASP A 175 -3.94 -15.73 14.42
CA ASP A 175 -4.49 -16.45 13.27
C ASP A 175 -3.57 -17.58 12.79
N TYR A 176 -2.25 -17.42 12.93
CA TYR A 176 -1.27 -18.48 12.66
C TYR A 176 -1.40 -19.65 13.64
N GLU A 177 -1.53 -19.37 14.94
CA GLU A 177 -1.74 -20.40 15.97
C GLU A 177 -3.04 -21.19 15.69
N ASN A 178 -4.12 -20.49 15.38
CA ASN A 178 -5.39 -21.12 15.01
C ASN A 178 -5.26 -21.98 13.75
N PHE A 179 -4.57 -21.47 12.74
CA PHE A 179 -4.30 -22.18 11.50
C PHE A 179 -3.53 -23.47 11.76
N GLU A 180 -2.39 -23.44 12.46
CA GLU A 180 -1.60 -24.65 12.70
C GLU A 180 -2.37 -25.70 13.52
N ASN A 181 -3.13 -25.27 14.54
CA ASN A 181 -3.98 -26.15 15.32
C ASN A 181 -5.11 -26.78 14.50
N SER A 182 -5.62 -26.08 13.49
CA SER A 182 -6.65 -26.62 12.57
C SER A 182 -6.09 -27.63 11.58
N VAL A 183 -4.83 -27.48 11.16
CA VAL A 183 -4.19 -28.40 10.21
C VAL A 183 -3.69 -29.67 10.92
N SER A 184 -2.96 -29.53 12.02
CA SER A 184 -2.52 -30.67 12.83
C SER A 184 -2.10 -30.23 14.22
N ARG A 185 -2.91 -30.59 15.24
CA ARG A 185 -2.60 -30.30 16.65
C ARG A 185 -1.28 -30.92 17.10
N GLN A 186 -0.91 -32.07 16.54
CA GLN A 186 0.35 -32.76 16.88
C GLN A 186 1.57 -31.97 16.42
N LEU A 187 1.53 -31.42 15.19
CA LEU A 187 2.63 -30.63 14.63
C LEU A 187 2.63 -29.17 15.11
N ALA A 188 1.45 -28.63 15.42
CA ALA A 188 1.27 -27.23 15.80
C ALA A 188 2.16 -26.80 16.97
N LYS A 189 2.28 -27.64 18.01
CA LYS A 189 3.09 -27.33 19.19
C LYS A 189 4.57 -27.05 18.83
N GLY A 190 5.15 -27.85 17.94
CA GLY A 190 6.53 -27.68 17.50
C GLY A 190 6.71 -26.40 16.66
N LEU A 191 5.85 -26.20 15.68
CA LEU A 191 5.90 -25.03 14.78
C LEU A 191 5.67 -23.71 15.51
N ILE A 192 4.68 -23.65 16.39
CA ILE A 192 4.40 -22.47 17.21
C ILE A 192 5.59 -22.18 18.13
N SER A 193 6.13 -23.20 18.81
CA SER A 193 7.30 -23.02 19.68
C SER A 193 8.54 -22.54 18.91
N GLU A 194 8.74 -22.98 17.67
CA GLU A 194 9.85 -22.54 16.82
C GLU A 194 9.73 -21.05 16.43
N TYR A 195 8.52 -20.60 16.11
CA TYR A 195 8.28 -19.22 15.65
C TYR A 195 8.00 -18.22 16.77
N GLN A 196 7.63 -18.68 17.98
CA GLN A 196 7.37 -17.83 19.14
C GLN A 196 8.48 -16.79 19.43
N PRO A 197 9.79 -17.16 19.48
CA PRO A 197 10.85 -16.16 19.69
C PRO A 197 10.99 -15.20 18.52
N LYS A 198 10.79 -15.66 17.27
CA LYS A 198 10.88 -14.83 16.05
C LYS A 198 9.77 -13.78 16.05
N TYR A 199 8.53 -14.19 16.34
CA TYR A 199 7.38 -13.29 16.53
C TYR A 199 7.61 -12.29 17.66
N THR A 200 8.11 -12.75 18.81
CA THR A 200 8.38 -11.88 19.97
C THR A 200 9.38 -10.77 19.61
N SER A 201 10.43 -11.11 18.87
CA SER A 201 11.40 -10.15 18.35
C SER A 201 10.76 -9.16 17.37
N ALA A 202 10.02 -9.65 16.37
CA ALA A 202 9.34 -8.79 15.40
C ALA A 202 8.31 -7.84 16.06
N ARG A 203 7.62 -8.30 17.10
CA ARG A 203 6.69 -7.47 17.89
C ARG A 203 7.42 -6.37 18.67
N ALA A 204 8.59 -6.67 19.22
CA ALA A 204 9.42 -5.65 19.88
C ALA A 204 9.87 -4.57 18.89
N VAL A 205 10.36 -4.98 17.71
CA VAL A 205 10.72 -4.04 16.63
C VAL A 205 9.53 -3.20 16.19
N TYR A 206 8.33 -3.80 16.06
CA TYR A 206 7.11 -3.07 15.74
C TYR A 206 6.83 -1.95 16.75
N ARG A 207 6.92 -2.26 18.06
CA ARG A 207 6.68 -1.27 19.12
C ARG A 207 7.64 -0.09 19.04
N GLU A 208 8.91 -0.33 18.71
CA GLU A 208 9.88 0.75 18.52
C GLU A 208 9.60 1.56 17.24
N ARG A 209 9.33 0.90 16.10
CA ARG A 209 8.99 1.58 14.83
C ARG A 209 7.76 2.45 14.97
N LYS A 210 6.73 1.98 15.68
CA LYS A 210 5.45 2.67 15.82
C LYS A 210 5.61 4.07 16.43
N LYS A 211 6.50 4.24 17.41
CA LYS A 211 6.74 5.53 18.08
C LYS A 211 7.10 6.64 17.09
N TYR A 212 7.95 6.32 16.13
CA TYR A 212 8.37 7.27 15.10
C TYR A 212 7.34 7.39 13.98
N PHE A 213 6.68 6.28 13.63
CA PHE A 213 5.71 6.27 12.55
C PHE A 213 4.48 7.13 12.85
N ASP A 214 4.01 7.13 14.10
CA ASP A 214 2.83 7.90 14.54
C ASP A 214 3.07 9.43 14.48
N GLU A 215 4.33 9.89 14.39
CA GLU A 215 4.69 11.31 14.28
C GLU A 215 4.79 11.81 12.82
N ILE A 216 4.70 10.92 11.84
CA ILE A 216 4.89 11.25 10.41
C ILE A 216 3.53 11.39 9.72
N ASP A 217 3.32 12.52 9.05
CA ASP A 217 2.21 12.65 8.10
C ASP A 217 2.58 12.07 6.73
N TRP A 218 2.06 10.88 6.44
CA TRP A 218 2.29 10.16 5.20
C TRP A 218 1.55 10.74 3.99
N ASN A 219 0.58 11.63 4.22
CA ASN A 219 -0.17 12.29 3.14
C ASN A 219 0.39 13.67 2.78
N MET A 220 1.44 14.12 3.46
CA MET A 220 2.05 15.42 3.19
C MET A 220 2.58 15.50 1.75
N LEU A 221 2.23 16.59 1.06
CA LEU A 221 2.72 16.85 -0.29
C LEU A 221 4.17 17.34 -0.27
N ALA A 222 4.97 16.87 -1.22
CA ALA A 222 6.35 17.31 -1.37
C ALA A 222 6.39 18.75 -1.90
N VAL A 223 6.88 19.69 -1.07
CA VAL A 223 7.07 21.10 -1.43
C VAL A 223 8.55 21.51 -1.27
N PRO A 224 9.07 22.43 -2.10
CA PRO A 224 10.42 22.96 -1.92
C PRO A 224 10.57 23.68 -0.57
N PRO A 225 11.76 23.64 0.07
CA PRO A 225 12.01 24.41 1.28
C PRO A 225 11.86 25.92 1.02
N THR A 226 10.94 26.59 1.73
CA THR A 226 10.66 28.02 1.55
C THR A 226 11.38 28.92 2.57
N GLY A 227 12.25 28.37 3.41
CA GLY A 227 13.05 29.12 4.39
C GLY A 227 12.26 29.73 5.55
N VAL A 228 10.94 29.49 5.64
CA VAL A 228 10.12 29.89 6.78
C VAL A 228 10.13 28.76 7.81
N TYR A 229 11.12 28.78 8.70
CA TYR A 229 11.26 27.82 9.79
C TYR A 229 10.19 28.06 10.88
N LYS A 230 8.93 27.78 10.60
CA LYS A 230 8.02 27.32 11.66
C LYS A 230 8.21 25.82 11.77
N ALA A 231 9.28 25.46 12.48
CA ALA A 231 9.66 24.08 12.74
C ALA A 231 8.56 23.38 13.56
N THR A 232 7.74 22.59 12.89
CA THR A 232 7.30 21.30 13.42
C THR A 232 8.06 20.26 12.62
N PHE A 233 8.95 19.55 13.30
CA PHE A 233 9.79 18.50 12.73
C PHE A 233 8.95 17.52 11.90
N CYS A 234 9.09 17.56 10.58
CA CYS A 234 8.64 16.49 9.70
C CYS A 234 9.82 16.15 8.80
N PHE A 235 10.59 15.15 9.23
CA PHE A 235 11.67 14.61 8.44
C PHE A 235 11.09 13.94 7.18
N PHE A 236 11.57 14.37 6.01
CA PHE A 236 11.40 13.63 4.76
C PHE A 236 12.04 12.24 4.93
N ALA A 237 11.22 11.20 5.06
CA ALA A 237 11.69 9.83 5.00
C ALA A 237 12.03 9.44 3.55
N LYS A 238 13.22 9.82 3.09
CA LYS A 238 13.95 9.02 2.09
C LYS A 238 14.74 7.94 2.83
N PHE A 239 14.04 6.92 3.32
CA PHE A 239 14.71 5.63 3.57
C PHE A 239 14.44 4.74 2.36
N ALA A 240 15.42 4.77 1.46
CA ALA A 240 15.54 3.80 0.40
C ALA A 240 15.72 2.42 1.05
N TYR A 241 14.82 1.51 0.70
CA TYR A 241 15.07 0.07 0.78
C TYR A 241 16.40 -0.23 0.07
N GLN A 242 17.37 -0.74 0.83
CA GLN A 242 18.50 -1.55 0.35
C GLN A 242 18.46 -2.88 1.09
#